data_AF-A0A536JSH0-F1
#
_entry.id   AF-A0A536JSH0-F1
#
_cell.length_a   1.000
_cell.length_b   1.000
_cell.length_c   1.000
_cell.angle_alpha   90.00
_cell.angle_beta   90.00
_cell.angle_gamma   90.00
#
_symmetry.space_group_name_H-M   'P 1'
#
loop_
_entity.id
_entity.type
_entity.pdbx_description
1 polymer ?
#
loop_
_entity_poly.entity_id
_entity_poly.type
_entity_poly.pdbx_seq_one_letter_code
_entity_poly.pdbx_strand_id
1 'polypeptide(L)'
;MTGRVAKVMVLVTLFLVACTRTTPNATHSPTPTPIPGNIAWTDCGGGFQCGTLQVPLDYSRPEARKIALALIRIQARNHATRIGSLLVNPGGPGESGIEYLRADLSSLGNLNQRFDLVAWDPRGVAGSTPVTCVDGPQEDAYLSIDSVLDDPQEKADAIQADKDFAAGCQSRSGDLLPFMDSASTAKHMYQIRAVVGDAKLTYLGFSYGTYIGQWYAHLFPTHVRALSLDGVVNPKVSANDSLLAQVVGFEQNLQAFLADCKARSSCLYGQSGDPGTKLTALMSRLDTTPLKVGTRQLTRALAMTGVLQALYSQSLWRPLDQGLTAADRGDGRILLLIADLYNQRNSDGSYKNLFNGAYHSTYCLDFPAPSDIATYDKLGPAFTKASPFFGPWSQYGNLQCGLWPVKPKSAQGPLTVEGAPPILLVGGTNDPATPYADAKSVNQQIAGSVLLTRRGNGHTSYDASPCAHAAEDAYLIDLTVPAGGTICPS
;
A
#
# COMPACT_ATOMS: atom_id res chain seq x y z
N MET A 1 32.01 -72.38 -19.46
CA MET A 1 31.21 -73.42 -18.79
C MET A 1 30.07 -72.71 -18.07
N THR A 2 28.84 -72.65 -18.60
CA THR A 2 27.79 -73.71 -18.55
C THR A 2 27.70 -74.31 -17.15
N GLY A 3 26.60 -74.36 -16.41
CA GLY A 3 25.18 -74.08 -16.53
C GLY A 3 24.59 -74.35 -15.14
N ARG A 4 23.60 -73.62 -14.62
CA ARG A 4 22.15 -73.68 -14.90
C ARG A 4 21.45 -74.87 -14.23
N VAL A 5 20.27 -74.56 -13.65
CA VAL A 5 19.07 -75.42 -13.36
C VAL A 5 19.07 -76.05 -11.94
N ALA A 6 18.03 -75.92 -11.08
CA ALA A 6 16.59 -76.15 -11.26
C ALA A 6 15.71 -75.25 -10.35
N LYS A 7 14.65 -74.57 -10.88
CA LYS A 7 13.20 -74.94 -10.98
C LYS A 7 12.53 -75.11 -9.59
N VAL A 8 11.40 -74.45 -9.27
CA VAL A 8 10.00 -74.71 -9.72
C VAL A 8 9.12 -73.53 -9.22
N MET A 9 8.43 -72.77 -10.10
CA MET A 9 6.96 -72.69 -10.39
C MET A 9 6.01 -72.36 -9.21
N VAL A 10 4.87 -71.66 -9.27
CA VAL A 10 4.01 -70.93 -10.26
C VAL A 10 2.86 -70.30 -9.42
N LEU A 11 2.40 -69.05 -9.60
CA LEU A 11 1.18 -68.60 -10.34
C LEU A 11 1.11 -67.04 -10.27
N VAL A 12 1.19 -66.30 -11.39
CA VAL A 12 0.11 -65.62 -12.16
C VAL A 12 -0.67 -64.58 -11.32
N THR A 13 -0.63 -63.26 -11.62
CA THR A 13 -1.44 -62.60 -12.67
C THR A 13 -0.81 -61.32 -13.25
N LEU A 14 -1.03 -61.09 -14.56
CA LEU A 14 -0.73 -59.86 -15.30
C LEU A 14 -1.53 -58.65 -14.77
N PHE A 15 -0.90 -57.47 -14.72
CA PHE A 15 -1.32 -56.28 -15.48
C PHE A 15 -0.17 -55.24 -15.50
N LEU A 16 0.32 -54.93 -16.70
CA LEU A 16 1.17 -53.78 -16.98
C LEU A 16 0.30 -52.52 -16.99
N VAL A 17 0.56 -51.57 -16.09
CA VAL A 17 0.38 -50.14 -16.39
C VAL A 17 1.51 -49.37 -15.73
N ALA A 18 2.20 -48.59 -16.56
CA ALA A 18 3.36 -47.79 -16.23
C ALA A 18 3.05 -46.67 -15.21
N CYS A 19 4.08 -46.30 -14.45
CA CYS A 19 4.10 -45.08 -13.65
C CYS A 19 3.94 -43.84 -14.54
N THR A 20 2.95 -43.01 -14.23
CA THR A 20 3.08 -41.56 -14.40
C THR A 20 2.60 -40.90 -13.13
N ARG A 21 3.55 -40.37 -12.34
CA ARG A 21 3.27 -39.40 -11.29
C ARG A 21 2.75 -38.14 -11.99
N THR A 22 1.44 -37.94 -11.97
CA THR A 22 0.82 -36.67 -12.36
C THR A 22 1.06 -35.66 -11.25
N THR A 23 2.05 -34.79 -11.43
CA THR A 23 2.05 -33.46 -10.83
C THR A 23 0.86 -32.68 -11.43
N PRO A 24 -0.03 -32.09 -10.63
CA PRO A 24 -1.08 -31.25 -11.18
C PRO A 24 -0.45 -29.96 -11.69
N ASN A 25 -0.24 -29.86 -13.01
CA ASN A 25 -0.08 -28.55 -13.65
C ASN A 25 -1.44 -27.85 -13.55
N ALA A 26 -1.53 -26.82 -12.71
CA ALA A 26 -2.65 -25.91 -12.69
C ALA A 26 -2.62 -25.07 -13.99
N THR A 27 -3.20 -25.61 -15.06
CA THR A 27 -3.47 -24.84 -16.28
C THR A 27 -4.50 -23.76 -15.95
N HIS A 28 -4.02 -22.54 -15.71
CA HIS A 28 -4.85 -21.35 -15.57
C HIS A 28 -5.37 -20.95 -16.95
N SER A 29 -6.47 -21.57 -17.39
CA SER A 29 -7.29 -21.00 -18.46
C SER A 29 -8.14 -19.88 -17.86
N PRO A 30 -8.08 -18.63 -18.36
CA PRO A 30 -8.91 -17.56 -17.82
C PRO A 30 -10.37 -17.86 -18.12
N THR A 31 -11.21 -17.87 -17.08
CA THR A 31 -12.67 -17.83 -17.25
C THR A 31 -13.02 -16.61 -18.11
N PRO A 32 -13.84 -16.75 -19.17
CA PRO A 32 -14.24 -15.62 -20.00
C PRO A 32 -14.86 -14.53 -19.11
N THR A 33 -14.16 -13.39 -19.03
CA THR A 33 -14.54 -12.25 -18.20
C THR A 33 -15.64 -11.47 -18.93
N PRO A 34 -16.73 -11.02 -18.27
CA PRO A 34 -17.82 -10.32 -18.93
C PRO A 34 -17.33 -9.11 -19.72
N ILE A 35 -17.90 -8.89 -20.92
CA ILE A 35 -17.65 -7.71 -21.74
C ILE A 35 -18.05 -6.47 -20.92
N PRO A 36 -17.13 -5.54 -20.63
CA PRO A 36 -17.43 -4.42 -19.76
C PRO A 36 -18.37 -3.43 -20.44
N GLY A 37 -19.23 -2.77 -19.64
CA GLY A 37 -20.05 -1.66 -20.12
C GLY A 37 -19.18 -0.47 -20.52
N ASN A 38 -19.68 0.39 -21.41
CA ASN A 38 -18.99 1.62 -21.81
C ASN A 38 -18.95 2.64 -20.65
N ILE A 39 -17.88 3.42 -20.54
CA ILE A 39 -17.83 4.59 -19.65
C ILE A 39 -18.39 5.80 -20.41
N ALA A 40 -19.44 6.41 -19.87
CA ALA A 40 -19.91 7.72 -20.31
C ALA A 40 -19.05 8.81 -19.64
N TRP A 41 -18.05 9.31 -20.36
CA TRP A 41 -17.16 10.36 -19.88
C TRP A 41 -17.86 11.73 -19.89
N THR A 42 -17.81 12.44 -18.77
CA THR A 42 -18.29 13.81 -18.62
C THR A 42 -17.18 14.74 -18.18
N ASP A 43 -17.21 16.02 -18.60
CA ASP A 43 -16.28 17.01 -18.06
C ASP A 43 -16.48 17.15 -16.54
N CYS A 44 -15.36 17.15 -15.83
CA CYS A 44 -15.35 17.36 -14.38
C CYS A 44 -14.28 18.40 -13.97
N GLY A 45 -14.04 19.39 -14.84
CA GLY A 45 -13.16 20.53 -14.60
C GLY A 45 -11.65 20.22 -14.68
N GLY A 46 -10.87 21.26 -14.99
CA GLY A 46 -9.41 21.16 -15.07
C GLY A 46 -8.89 20.35 -16.26
N GLY A 47 -9.69 20.19 -17.31
CA GLY A 47 -9.38 19.32 -18.46
C GLY A 47 -9.60 17.83 -18.20
N PHE A 48 -10.12 17.47 -17.02
CA PHE A 48 -10.43 16.10 -16.66
C PHE A 48 -11.81 15.68 -17.12
N GLN A 49 -11.92 14.40 -17.45
CA GLN A 49 -13.15 13.69 -17.69
C GLN A 49 -13.36 12.66 -16.59
N CYS A 50 -14.57 12.56 -16.07
CA CYS A 50 -14.94 11.61 -15.04
C CYS A 50 -16.01 10.66 -15.58
N GLY A 51 -16.06 9.46 -15.02
CA GLY A 51 -17.05 8.46 -15.42
C GLY A 51 -17.14 7.33 -14.43
N THR A 52 -18.13 6.46 -14.64
CA THR A 52 -18.36 5.29 -13.79
C THR A 52 -18.31 4.02 -14.62
N LEU A 53 -17.63 3.00 -14.10
CA LEU A 53 -17.64 1.65 -14.64
C LEU A 53 -18.40 0.70 -13.70
N GLN A 54 -19.38 -0.02 -14.23
CA GLN A 54 -20.10 -1.05 -13.48
C GLN A 54 -19.35 -2.38 -13.58
N VAL A 55 -19.04 -2.97 -12.42
CA VAL A 55 -18.25 -4.19 -12.31
C VAL A 55 -18.89 -5.16 -11.30
N PRO A 56 -18.66 -6.48 -11.42
CA PRO A 56 -19.14 -7.41 -10.40
C PRO A 56 -18.56 -7.13 -9.02
N LEU A 57 -19.42 -7.13 -8.00
CA LEU A 57 -18.97 -7.20 -6.61
C LEU A 57 -18.24 -8.53 -6.38
N ASP A 58 -18.90 -9.62 -6.79
CA ASP A 58 -18.43 -10.99 -6.65
C ASP A 58 -18.14 -11.59 -8.03
N TYR A 59 -16.87 -11.73 -8.38
CA TYR A 59 -16.46 -12.30 -9.67
C TYR A 59 -16.80 -13.80 -9.84
N SER A 60 -17.17 -14.51 -8.77
CA SER A 60 -17.71 -15.88 -8.89
C SER A 60 -19.18 -15.89 -9.33
N ARG A 61 -19.88 -14.75 -9.19
CA ARG A 61 -21.28 -14.55 -9.57
C ARG A 61 -21.44 -13.22 -10.32
N PRO A 62 -20.88 -13.11 -11.55
CA PRO A 62 -20.75 -11.83 -12.25
C PRO A 62 -22.07 -11.12 -12.61
N GLU A 63 -23.16 -11.88 -12.72
CA GLU A 63 -24.50 -11.36 -13.03
C GLU A 63 -25.33 -11.01 -11.78
N ALA A 64 -24.78 -11.21 -10.58
CA ALA A 64 -25.45 -10.83 -9.34
C ALA A 64 -25.32 -9.31 -9.08
N ARG A 65 -24.84 -8.93 -7.91
CA ARG A 65 -24.67 -7.51 -7.57
C ARG A 65 -23.46 -6.92 -8.30
N LYS A 66 -23.67 -5.75 -8.91
CA LYS A 66 -22.62 -4.89 -9.45
C LYS A 66 -22.34 -3.72 -8.50
N ILE A 67 -21.12 -3.21 -8.55
CA ILE A 67 -20.70 -1.96 -7.89
C ILE A 67 -20.21 -0.97 -8.92
N ALA A 68 -20.30 0.30 -8.56
CA ALA A 68 -19.76 1.41 -9.32
C ALA A 68 -18.30 1.63 -8.95
N LEU A 69 -17.42 1.70 -9.96
CA LEU A 69 -16.09 2.28 -9.83
C LEU A 69 -16.11 3.69 -10.40
N ALA A 70 -15.64 4.67 -9.63
CA ALA A 70 -15.37 6.01 -10.11
C ALA A 70 -14.00 6.05 -10.82
N LEU A 71 -13.96 6.71 -11.98
CA LEU A 71 -12.76 6.90 -12.78
C LEU A 71 -12.59 8.37 -13.15
N ILE A 72 -11.33 8.74 -13.34
CA ILE A 72 -10.92 10.00 -13.92
C ILE A 72 -9.96 9.75 -15.09
N ARG A 73 -10.01 10.62 -16.09
CA ARG A 73 -9.10 10.63 -17.23
C ARG A 73 -8.71 12.06 -17.58
N ILE A 74 -7.45 12.29 -17.93
CA ILE A 74 -7.04 13.45 -18.73
C ILE A 74 -6.38 12.95 -20.01
N GLN A 75 -6.80 13.50 -21.15
CA GLN A 75 -6.31 13.05 -22.44
C GLN A 75 -4.82 13.41 -22.63
N ALA A 76 -4.12 12.64 -23.45
CA ALA A 76 -2.76 12.94 -23.84
C ALA A 76 -2.69 14.34 -24.47
N ARG A 77 -1.66 15.14 -24.17
CA ARG A 77 -1.50 16.47 -24.78
C ARG A 77 -1.14 16.40 -26.26
N ASN A 78 -0.41 15.36 -26.68
CA ASN A 78 -0.05 15.15 -28.08
C ASN A 78 -0.82 13.96 -28.67
N HIS A 79 -1.96 14.26 -29.28
CA HIS A 79 -2.84 13.25 -29.89
C HIS A 79 -2.18 12.52 -31.06
N ALA A 80 -1.27 13.17 -31.79
CA ALA A 80 -0.61 12.58 -32.95
C ALA A 80 0.39 11.49 -32.57
N THR A 81 0.95 11.55 -31.36
CA THR A 81 1.94 10.58 -30.85
C THR A 81 1.43 9.78 -29.66
N ARG A 82 0.11 9.77 -29.43
CA ARG A 82 -0.53 9.04 -28.34
C ARG A 82 -0.24 7.54 -28.45
N ILE A 83 0.25 6.94 -27.38
CA ILE A 83 0.57 5.52 -27.27
C ILE A 83 -0.65 4.72 -26.81
N GLY A 84 -1.40 5.23 -25.82
CA GLY A 84 -2.50 4.53 -25.17
C GLY A 84 -2.92 5.25 -23.89
N SER A 85 -3.45 4.51 -22.93
CA SER A 85 -3.70 5.00 -21.58
C SER A 85 -2.64 4.48 -20.59
N LEU A 86 -2.28 5.31 -19.62
CA LEU A 86 -1.50 4.93 -18.45
C LEU A 86 -2.44 4.91 -17.24
N LEU A 87 -2.62 3.72 -16.66
CA LEU A 87 -3.33 3.60 -15.40
C LEU A 87 -2.37 3.93 -14.24
N VAL A 88 -2.82 4.77 -13.31
CA VAL A 88 -2.02 5.15 -12.14
C VAL A 88 -2.76 4.81 -10.85
N ASN A 89 -2.04 4.31 -9.85
CA ASN A 89 -2.58 4.07 -8.52
C ASN A 89 -1.56 4.47 -7.43
N PRO A 90 -1.95 5.30 -6.45
CA PRO A 90 -1.03 5.78 -5.42
C PRO A 90 -0.79 4.79 -4.27
N GLY A 91 -1.64 3.77 -4.14
CA GLY A 91 -1.53 2.77 -3.09
C GLY A 91 -2.44 3.02 -1.89
N GLY A 92 -1.86 3.10 -0.69
CA GLY A 92 -2.54 3.00 0.59
C GLY A 92 -2.39 1.59 1.22
N PRO A 93 -3.37 0.66 1.08
CA PRO A 93 -4.59 0.75 0.29
C PRO A 93 -5.60 1.75 0.83
N GLY A 94 -6.53 2.17 -0.02
CA GLY A 94 -7.61 3.09 0.35
C GLY A 94 -7.37 4.53 -0.09
N GLU A 95 -6.26 4.84 -0.76
CA GLU A 95 -6.07 6.16 -1.37
C GLU A 95 -6.90 6.31 -2.64
N SER A 96 -7.50 7.49 -2.82
CA SER A 96 -8.24 7.83 -4.03
C SER A 96 -7.27 8.08 -5.19
N GLY A 97 -7.34 7.22 -6.21
CA GLY A 97 -6.60 7.45 -7.45
C GLY A 97 -7.09 8.71 -8.18
N ILE A 98 -8.36 9.07 -8.02
CA ILE A 98 -8.92 10.28 -8.60
C ILE A 98 -8.30 11.54 -8.00
N GLU A 99 -8.25 11.62 -6.67
CA GLU A 99 -7.67 12.77 -5.99
C GLU A 99 -6.17 12.88 -6.24
N TYR A 100 -5.45 11.74 -6.20
CA TYR A 100 -4.03 11.69 -6.56
C TYR A 100 -3.77 12.25 -7.96
N LEU A 101 -4.48 11.78 -8.99
CA LEU A 101 -4.23 12.26 -10.35
C LEU A 101 -4.53 13.76 -10.52
N ARG A 102 -5.49 14.31 -9.77
CA ARG A 102 -5.75 15.75 -9.77
C ARG A 102 -4.63 16.54 -9.10
N ALA A 103 -4.08 16.02 -8.00
CA ALA A 103 -3.03 16.69 -7.24
C ALA A 103 -1.67 16.66 -7.95
N ASP A 104 -1.31 15.52 -8.56
CA ASP A 104 0.04 15.23 -9.01
C ASP A 104 0.22 15.24 -10.55
N LEU A 105 -0.72 15.85 -11.28
CA LEU A 105 -0.67 15.94 -12.73
C LEU A 105 0.64 16.56 -13.26
N SER A 106 1.23 17.50 -12.51
CA SER A 106 2.49 18.15 -12.93
C SER A 106 3.66 17.17 -13.00
N SER A 107 3.76 16.26 -12.04
CA SER A 107 4.80 15.22 -12.01
C SER A 107 4.63 14.20 -13.13
N LEU A 108 3.40 13.99 -13.62
CA LEU A 108 3.12 13.08 -14.73
C LEU A 108 3.13 13.78 -16.09
N GLY A 109 3.66 15.01 -16.18
CA GLY A 109 3.56 15.86 -17.36
C GLY A 109 4.22 15.28 -18.62
N ASN A 110 5.34 14.59 -18.47
CA ASN A 110 6.02 13.93 -19.59
C ASN A 110 5.23 12.70 -20.08
N LEU A 111 4.74 11.86 -19.16
CA LEU A 111 3.83 10.76 -19.48
C LEU A 111 2.55 11.27 -20.16
N ASN A 112 1.96 12.36 -19.68
CA ASN A 112 0.75 12.96 -20.26
C ASN A 112 0.96 13.52 -21.68
N GLN A 113 2.20 13.68 -22.17
CA GLN A 113 2.42 13.97 -23.59
C GLN A 113 2.00 12.78 -24.47
N ARG A 114 2.17 11.56 -23.97
CA ARG A 114 2.09 10.33 -24.76
C ARG A 114 0.94 9.43 -24.34
N PHE A 115 0.40 9.60 -23.14
CA PHE A 115 -0.68 8.78 -22.59
C PHE A 115 -1.87 9.62 -22.16
N ASP A 116 -3.07 9.07 -22.38
CA ASP A 116 -4.20 9.45 -21.55
C ASP A 116 -3.88 8.97 -20.14
N LEU A 117 -3.82 9.88 -19.16
CA LEU A 117 -3.65 9.46 -17.77
C LEU A 117 -5.01 9.07 -17.22
N VAL A 118 -5.12 7.86 -16.70
CA VAL A 118 -6.35 7.30 -16.15
C VAL A 118 -6.09 6.85 -14.72
N ALA A 119 -6.96 7.23 -13.81
CA ALA A 119 -6.96 6.70 -12.45
C ALA A 119 -8.38 6.31 -12.05
N TRP A 120 -8.48 5.47 -11.04
CA TRP A 120 -9.75 5.04 -10.49
C TRP A 120 -9.65 4.93 -8.97
N ASP A 121 -10.78 5.06 -8.31
CA ASP A 121 -10.88 4.68 -6.90
C ASP A 121 -11.15 3.17 -6.84
N PRO A 122 -10.31 2.34 -6.19
CA PRO A 122 -10.59 0.91 -6.04
C PRO A 122 -11.93 0.63 -5.36
N ARG A 123 -12.42 -0.61 -5.45
CA ARG A 123 -13.66 -1.03 -4.75
C ARG A 123 -13.59 -0.67 -3.27
N GLY A 124 -14.65 -0.07 -2.73
CA GLY A 124 -14.68 0.32 -1.32
C GLY A 124 -13.94 1.63 -1.00
N VAL A 125 -13.35 2.29 -1.99
CA VAL A 125 -12.55 3.52 -1.80
C VAL A 125 -13.30 4.73 -2.36
N ALA A 126 -13.36 5.81 -1.60
CA ALA A 126 -13.84 7.13 -2.03
C ALA A 126 -15.10 7.10 -2.91
N GLY A 127 -15.01 7.42 -4.21
CA GLY A 127 -16.16 7.45 -5.12
C GLY A 127 -16.72 6.07 -5.51
N SER A 128 -16.07 4.98 -5.13
CA SER A 128 -16.33 3.62 -5.62
C SER A 128 -17.03 2.74 -4.60
N THR A 129 -18.30 3.04 -4.31
CA THR A 129 -19.12 2.30 -3.34
C THR A 129 -18.38 2.16 -1.99
N PRO A 130 -18.14 3.29 -1.30
CA PRO A 130 -17.14 3.37 -0.22
C PRO A 130 -17.52 2.52 0.99
N VAL A 131 -16.51 1.86 1.57
CA VAL A 131 -16.60 1.27 2.92
C VAL A 131 -16.56 2.42 3.93
N THR A 132 -17.43 2.34 4.92
CA THR A 132 -17.45 3.25 6.09
C THR A 132 -17.66 2.42 7.35
N CYS A 133 -17.04 2.82 8.47
CA CYS A 133 -17.10 2.08 9.73
C CYS A 133 -17.72 2.90 10.86
N VAL A 134 -17.24 4.13 11.05
CA VAL A 134 -17.64 5.02 12.14
C VAL A 134 -17.90 6.43 11.63
N ASP A 135 -18.56 7.28 12.43
CA ASP A 135 -18.70 8.70 12.12
C ASP A 135 -17.45 9.51 12.51
N GLY A 136 -17.42 10.80 12.14
CA GLY A 136 -16.26 11.67 12.36
C GLY A 136 -15.85 11.79 13.84
N PRO A 137 -16.76 12.08 14.78
CA PRO A 137 -16.45 12.10 16.20
C PRO A 137 -15.92 10.75 16.75
N GLN A 138 -16.46 9.64 16.29
CA GLN A 138 -15.96 8.30 16.65
C GLN A 138 -14.55 8.06 16.09
N GLU A 139 -14.27 8.46 14.84
CA GLU A 139 -12.93 8.37 14.23
C GLU A 139 -11.93 9.28 14.97
N ASP A 140 -12.32 10.50 15.34
CA ASP A 140 -11.51 11.42 16.16
C ASP A 140 -11.12 10.75 17.50
N ALA A 141 -12.08 10.11 18.17
CA ALA A 141 -11.82 9.40 19.41
C ALA A 141 -10.87 8.22 19.17
N TYR A 142 -11.13 7.40 18.15
CA TYR A 142 -10.32 6.22 17.81
C TYR A 142 -8.86 6.59 17.52
N LEU A 143 -8.61 7.58 16.67
CA LEU A 143 -7.26 8.01 16.28
C LEU A 143 -6.51 8.74 17.41
N SER A 144 -7.21 9.16 18.47
CA SER A 144 -6.63 9.82 19.63
C SER A 144 -6.20 8.84 20.73
N ILE A 145 -6.59 7.57 20.64
CA ILE A 145 -6.25 6.51 21.61
C ILE A 145 -4.74 6.32 21.64
N ASP A 146 -4.19 6.23 22.85
CA ASP A 146 -2.78 5.93 23.00
C ASP A 146 -2.47 4.53 22.46
N SER A 147 -1.40 4.44 21.69
CA SER A 147 -0.95 3.22 21.00
C SER A 147 0.30 2.63 21.65
N VAL A 148 0.91 3.33 22.60
CA VAL A 148 1.95 2.78 23.48
C VAL A 148 1.24 2.19 24.70
N LEU A 149 0.84 0.91 24.59
CA LEU A 149 -0.02 0.22 25.55
C LEU A 149 0.78 -0.37 26.72
N ASP A 150 1.38 0.48 27.55
CA ASP A 150 2.18 0.07 28.72
C ASP A 150 1.39 0.00 30.03
N ASP A 151 0.15 0.51 30.06
CA ASP A 151 -0.83 0.28 31.12
C ASP A 151 -1.89 -0.79 30.74
N PRO A 152 -2.30 -1.67 31.68
CA PRO A 152 -3.33 -2.68 31.42
C PRO A 152 -4.70 -2.14 31.02
N GLN A 153 -5.10 -0.97 31.52
CA GLN A 153 -6.37 -0.33 31.16
C GLN A 153 -6.28 0.27 29.76
N GLU A 154 -5.20 0.98 29.44
CA GLU A 154 -4.96 1.48 28.06
C GLU A 154 -5.02 0.35 27.04
N LYS A 155 -4.37 -0.78 27.35
CA LYS A 155 -4.43 -1.98 26.51
C LYS A 155 -5.86 -2.50 26.35
N ALA A 156 -6.63 -2.58 27.43
CA ALA A 156 -8.01 -3.05 27.37
C ALA A 156 -8.89 -2.11 26.53
N ASP A 157 -8.71 -0.80 26.68
CA ASP A 157 -9.46 0.23 25.96
C ASP A 157 -9.13 0.23 24.47
N ALA A 158 -7.86 0.14 24.08
CA ALA A 158 -7.45 0.04 22.69
C ALA A 158 -8.00 -1.23 22.00
N ILE A 159 -7.94 -2.38 22.68
CA ILE A 159 -8.51 -3.64 22.16
C ILE A 159 -10.03 -3.54 22.02
N GLN A 160 -10.70 -2.87 22.96
CA GLN A 160 -12.14 -2.66 22.86
C GLN A 160 -12.49 -1.72 21.71
N ALA A 161 -11.71 -0.65 21.51
CA ALA A 161 -11.88 0.26 20.40
C ALA A 161 -11.70 -0.43 19.04
N ASP A 162 -10.73 -1.34 18.90
CA ASP A 162 -10.56 -2.16 17.69
C ASP A 162 -11.79 -3.04 17.41
N LYS A 163 -12.38 -3.64 18.45
CA LYS A 163 -13.61 -4.44 18.31
C LYS A 163 -14.80 -3.57 17.91
N ASP A 164 -14.94 -2.40 18.52
CA ASP A 164 -16.03 -1.47 18.25
C ASP A 164 -15.92 -0.91 16.83
N PHE A 165 -14.71 -0.58 16.38
CA PHE A 165 -14.44 -0.17 15.00
C PHE A 165 -14.81 -1.28 14.01
N ALA A 166 -14.35 -2.52 14.25
CA ALA A 166 -14.68 -3.68 13.41
C ALA A 166 -16.20 -3.95 13.36
N ALA A 167 -16.90 -3.80 14.50
CA ALA A 167 -18.36 -3.91 14.57
C ALA A 167 -19.06 -2.78 13.78
N GLY A 168 -18.52 -1.56 13.84
CA GLY A 168 -18.96 -0.43 13.02
C GLY A 168 -18.85 -0.73 11.52
N CYS A 169 -17.70 -1.23 11.08
CA CYS A 169 -17.50 -1.68 9.69
C CYS A 169 -18.50 -2.76 9.28
N GLN A 170 -18.70 -3.78 10.13
CA GLN A 170 -19.65 -4.86 9.86
C GLN A 170 -21.09 -4.34 9.73
N SER A 171 -21.49 -3.42 10.60
CA SER A 171 -22.83 -2.84 10.62
C SER A 171 -23.10 -1.98 9.39
N ARG A 172 -22.14 -1.14 8.99
CA ARG A 172 -22.33 -0.16 7.92
C ARG A 172 -21.98 -0.68 6.52
N SER A 173 -21.07 -1.66 6.42
CA SER A 173 -20.48 -2.10 5.15
C SER A 173 -20.34 -3.62 5.01
N GLY A 174 -20.95 -4.41 5.89
CA GLY A 174 -20.74 -5.87 6.00
C GLY A 174 -21.03 -6.68 4.74
N ASP A 175 -21.85 -6.16 3.83
CA ASP A 175 -22.17 -6.74 2.53
C ASP A 175 -21.06 -6.53 1.47
N LEU A 176 -20.20 -5.54 1.67
CA LEU A 176 -19.03 -5.25 0.84
C LEU A 176 -17.78 -5.97 1.34
N LEU A 177 -17.58 -6.02 2.67
CA LEU A 177 -16.33 -6.45 3.30
C LEU A 177 -15.76 -7.77 2.75
N PRO A 178 -16.56 -8.80 2.40
CA PRO A 178 -16.02 -10.03 1.83
C PRO A 178 -15.34 -9.89 0.48
N PHE A 179 -15.49 -8.78 -0.23
CA PHE A 179 -15.10 -8.68 -1.64
C PHE A 179 -14.02 -7.63 -1.90
N MET A 180 -13.38 -7.07 -0.88
CA MET A 180 -12.45 -5.95 -1.07
C MET A 180 -11.01 -6.36 -1.45
N ASP A 181 -10.77 -7.63 -1.79
CA ASP A 181 -9.43 -8.17 -2.09
C ASP A 181 -8.77 -7.58 -3.35
N SER A 182 -7.43 -7.54 -3.35
CA SER A 182 -6.62 -7.00 -4.45
C SER A 182 -6.71 -7.81 -5.74
N ALA A 183 -6.91 -9.13 -5.65
CA ALA A 183 -7.11 -9.97 -6.84
C ALA A 183 -8.36 -9.51 -7.63
N SER A 184 -9.41 -9.08 -6.94
CA SER A 184 -10.61 -8.52 -7.56
C SER A 184 -10.38 -7.11 -8.10
N THR A 185 -9.53 -6.29 -7.45
CA THR A 185 -9.08 -5.00 -8.02
C THR A 185 -8.26 -5.18 -9.29
N ALA A 186 -7.39 -6.19 -9.38
CA ALA A 186 -6.66 -6.52 -10.61
C ALA A 186 -7.60 -6.94 -11.76
N LYS A 187 -8.71 -7.64 -11.46
CA LYS A 187 -9.77 -7.93 -12.46
C LYS A 187 -10.48 -6.66 -12.92
N HIS A 188 -10.64 -5.66 -12.05
CA HIS A 188 -11.12 -4.34 -12.49
C HIS A 188 -10.17 -3.68 -13.47
N MET A 189 -8.86 -3.69 -13.20
CA MET A 189 -7.87 -3.14 -14.13
C MET A 189 -7.96 -3.80 -15.50
N TYR A 190 -8.25 -5.11 -15.57
CA TYR A 190 -8.46 -5.81 -16.84
C TYR A 190 -9.68 -5.25 -17.61
N GLN A 191 -10.77 -4.96 -16.91
CA GLN A 191 -11.97 -4.34 -17.48
C GLN A 191 -11.73 -2.88 -17.86
N ILE A 192 -11.09 -2.08 -17.01
CA ILE A 192 -10.77 -0.67 -17.27
C ILE A 192 -9.91 -0.57 -18.52
N ARG A 193 -8.83 -1.36 -18.61
CA ARG A 193 -7.96 -1.46 -19.81
C ARG A 193 -8.78 -1.69 -21.08
N ALA A 194 -9.74 -2.62 -21.05
CA ALA A 194 -10.58 -2.92 -22.20
C ALA A 194 -11.47 -1.73 -22.59
N VAL A 195 -12.12 -1.06 -21.63
CA VAL A 195 -13.05 0.04 -21.89
C VAL A 195 -12.36 1.31 -22.35
N VAL A 196 -11.15 1.58 -21.88
CA VAL A 196 -10.33 2.70 -22.39
C VAL A 196 -9.73 2.41 -23.77
N GLY A 197 -9.95 1.21 -24.31
CA GLY A 197 -9.63 0.83 -25.69
C GLY A 197 -8.22 0.26 -25.89
N ASP A 198 -7.48 -0.05 -24.82
CA ASP A 198 -6.11 -0.52 -24.94
C ASP A 198 -6.02 -2.04 -24.97
N ALA A 199 -5.26 -2.61 -25.90
CA ALA A 199 -5.07 -4.07 -26.01
C ALA A 199 -4.27 -4.66 -24.83
N LYS A 200 -3.34 -3.87 -24.26
CA LYS A 200 -2.46 -4.24 -23.15
C LYS A 200 -2.36 -3.08 -22.16
N LEU A 201 -2.21 -3.39 -20.88
CA LEU A 201 -2.11 -2.41 -19.81
C LEU A 201 -0.72 -1.76 -19.75
N THR A 202 -0.70 -0.43 -19.67
CA THR A 202 0.45 0.34 -19.16
C THR A 202 0.07 0.86 -17.78
N TYR A 203 0.91 0.64 -16.77
CA TYR A 203 0.58 0.94 -15.38
C TYR A 203 1.77 1.48 -14.59
N LEU A 204 1.49 2.49 -13.78
CA LEU A 204 2.37 3.05 -12.76
C LEU A 204 1.71 2.87 -11.39
N GLY A 205 2.30 2.04 -10.55
CA GLY A 205 1.77 1.74 -9.21
C GLY A 205 2.77 2.14 -8.15
N PHE A 206 2.30 2.86 -7.15
CA PHE A 206 3.09 3.27 -5.99
C PHE A 206 2.68 2.50 -4.75
N SER A 207 3.63 2.20 -3.86
CA SER A 207 3.35 1.63 -2.55
C SER A 207 2.47 0.37 -2.66
N TYR A 208 1.33 0.31 -1.98
CA TYR A 208 0.37 -0.79 -2.14
C TYR A 208 -0.14 -1.02 -3.59
N GLY A 209 -0.14 0.02 -4.43
CA GLY A 209 -0.39 -0.12 -5.87
C GLY A 209 0.58 -1.09 -6.54
N THR A 210 1.80 -1.24 -6.02
CA THR A 210 2.74 -2.26 -6.50
C THR A 210 2.23 -3.68 -6.29
N TYR A 211 1.50 -3.95 -5.19
CA TYR A 211 0.89 -5.26 -4.92
C TYR A 211 -0.29 -5.52 -5.87
N ILE A 212 -1.09 -4.49 -6.16
CA ILE A 212 -2.16 -4.55 -7.15
C ILE A 212 -1.58 -4.84 -8.56
N GLY A 213 -0.48 -4.18 -8.93
CA GLY A 213 0.23 -4.43 -10.19
C GLY A 213 0.80 -5.85 -10.30
N GLN A 214 1.34 -6.39 -9.20
CA GLN A 214 1.79 -7.79 -9.13
C GLN A 214 0.62 -8.77 -9.34
N TRP A 215 -0.55 -8.53 -8.72
CA TRP A 215 -1.75 -9.33 -8.96
C TRP A 215 -2.21 -9.27 -10.42
N TYR A 216 -2.14 -8.10 -11.06
CA TYR A 216 -2.46 -7.98 -12.48
C TYR A 216 -1.52 -8.81 -13.35
N ALA A 217 -0.21 -8.72 -13.10
CA ALA A 217 0.79 -9.50 -13.83
C ALA A 217 0.61 -11.02 -13.62
N HIS A 218 0.25 -11.43 -12.40
CA HIS A 218 -0.02 -12.82 -12.06
C HIS A 218 -1.26 -13.37 -12.80
N LEU A 219 -2.35 -12.60 -12.83
CA LEU A 219 -3.62 -13.04 -13.43
C LEU A 219 -3.67 -12.87 -14.96
N PHE A 220 -3.02 -11.83 -15.48
CA PHE A 220 -3.13 -11.41 -16.88
C PHE A 220 -1.77 -11.09 -17.53
N PRO A 221 -0.75 -11.97 -17.41
CA PRO A 221 0.61 -11.67 -17.85
C PRO A 221 0.71 -11.28 -19.33
N THR A 222 -0.11 -11.89 -20.18
CA THR A 222 -0.14 -11.62 -21.64
C THR A 222 -0.77 -10.28 -22.00
N HIS A 223 -1.48 -9.63 -21.07
CA HIS A 223 -2.15 -8.35 -21.24
C HIS A 223 -1.35 -7.19 -20.63
N VAL A 224 -0.07 -7.39 -20.33
CA VAL A 224 0.85 -6.35 -19.86
C VAL A 224 1.64 -5.77 -21.05
N ARG A 225 1.63 -4.43 -21.19
CA ARG A 225 2.58 -3.68 -22.03
C ARG A 225 3.79 -3.28 -21.20
N ALA A 226 3.57 -2.58 -20.09
CA ALA A 226 4.61 -2.16 -19.14
C ALA A 226 3.99 -1.94 -17.76
N LEU A 227 4.66 -2.42 -16.71
CA LEU A 227 4.36 -2.12 -15.31
C LEU A 227 5.61 -1.50 -14.67
N SER A 228 5.49 -0.27 -14.14
CA SER A 228 6.47 0.33 -13.23
C SER A 228 5.88 0.29 -11.81
N LEU A 229 6.59 -0.36 -10.90
CA LEU A 229 6.15 -0.60 -9.53
C LEU A 229 7.18 0.02 -8.56
N ASP A 230 6.85 1.17 -7.97
CA ASP A 230 7.75 1.97 -7.13
C ASP A 230 7.30 1.98 -5.67
N GLY A 231 8.22 1.64 -4.76
CA GLY A 231 7.88 1.34 -3.37
C GLY A 231 7.21 -0.05 -3.27
N VAL A 232 7.99 -1.09 -3.55
CA VAL A 232 7.48 -2.44 -3.78
C VAL A 232 7.06 -3.15 -2.50
N VAL A 233 5.80 -3.57 -2.43
CA VAL A 233 5.24 -4.45 -1.39
C VAL A 233 5.54 -5.91 -1.71
N ASN A 234 6.04 -6.66 -0.72
CA ASN A 234 6.35 -8.08 -0.87
C ASN A 234 5.18 -8.98 -0.43
N PRO A 235 4.54 -9.72 -1.36
CA PRO A 235 3.37 -10.53 -1.05
C PRO A 235 3.68 -11.74 -0.14
N LYS A 236 4.95 -12.10 0.00
CA LYS A 236 5.40 -13.26 0.79
C LYS A 236 5.56 -12.97 2.29
N VAL A 237 5.71 -11.70 2.68
CA VAL A 237 6.10 -11.32 4.06
C VAL A 237 4.87 -11.17 4.94
N SER A 238 4.82 -11.86 6.09
CA SER A 238 3.69 -11.80 7.02
C SER A 238 3.38 -10.37 7.46
N ALA A 239 2.13 -10.09 7.82
CA ALA A 239 1.72 -8.75 8.23
C ALA A 239 2.58 -8.21 9.38
N ASN A 240 2.92 -9.05 10.38
CA ASN A 240 3.73 -8.66 11.52
C ASN A 240 5.22 -8.50 11.17
N ASP A 241 5.76 -9.33 10.29
CA ASP A 241 7.16 -9.16 9.83
C ASP A 241 7.31 -7.91 8.95
N SER A 242 6.31 -7.62 8.11
CA SER A 242 6.23 -6.40 7.31
C SER A 242 6.18 -5.17 8.21
N LEU A 243 5.32 -5.18 9.24
CA LEU A 243 5.22 -4.09 10.20
C LEU A 243 6.53 -3.91 10.99
N LEU A 244 7.19 -4.99 11.41
CA LEU A 244 8.50 -4.90 12.05
C LEU A 244 9.55 -4.28 11.13
N ALA A 245 9.54 -4.62 9.84
CA ALA A 245 10.45 -4.05 8.85
C ALA A 245 10.19 -2.55 8.62
N GLN A 246 8.92 -2.12 8.63
CA GLN A 246 8.56 -0.71 8.62
C GLN A 246 9.05 0.03 9.87
N VAL A 247 8.89 -0.55 11.06
CA VAL A 247 9.42 0.05 12.31
C VAL A 247 10.93 0.31 12.20
N VAL A 248 11.70 -0.62 11.63
CA VAL A 248 13.13 -0.42 11.35
C VAL A 248 13.35 0.71 10.33
N GLY A 249 12.58 0.75 9.25
CA GLY A 249 12.70 1.77 8.20
C GLY A 249 12.39 3.19 8.71
N PHE A 250 11.32 3.33 9.50
CA PHE A 250 10.95 4.60 10.13
C PHE A 250 11.95 5.03 11.19
N GLU A 251 12.51 4.11 11.98
CA GLU A 251 13.61 4.44 12.89
C GLU A 251 14.82 5.01 12.14
N GLN A 252 15.21 4.39 11.02
CA GLN A 252 16.32 4.89 10.20
C GLN A 252 16.05 6.30 9.67
N ASN A 253 14.83 6.57 9.21
CA ASN A 253 14.44 7.90 8.73
C ASN A 253 14.34 8.92 9.87
N LEU A 254 13.88 8.51 11.05
CA LEU A 254 13.89 9.34 12.25
C LEU A 254 15.32 9.75 12.61
N GLN A 255 16.25 8.80 12.67
CA GLN A 255 17.66 9.10 12.94
C GLN A 255 18.27 9.99 11.86
N ALA A 256 17.90 9.80 10.59
CA ALA A 256 18.34 10.68 9.50
C ALA A 256 17.82 12.12 9.67
N PHE A 257 16.54 12.29 10.02
CA PHE A 257 15.96 13.60 10.34
C PHE A 257 16.65 14.26 11.54
N LEU A 258 16.86 13.52 12.63
CA LEU A 258 17.52 14.03 13.83
C LEU A 258 18.97 14.45 13.53
N ALA A 259 19.68 13.68 12.71
CA ALA A 259 21.03 14.02 12.25
C ALA A 259 21.04 15.27 11.35
N ASP A 260 20.12 15.37 10.38
CA ASP A 260 19.95 16.58 9.56
C ASP A 260 19.67 17.79 10.43
N CYS A 261 18.75 17.67 11.39
CA CYS A 261 18.38 18.77 12.26
C CYS A 261 19.54 19.22 13.17
N LYS A 262 20.39 18.30 13.63
CA LYS A 262 21.62 18.65 14.36
C LYS A 262 22.62 19.40 13.48
N ALA A 263 22.79 18.97 12.23
CA ALA A 263 23.81 19.52 11.33
C ALA A 263 23.37 20.83 10.65
N ARG A 264 22.08 20.97 10.35
CA ARG A 264 21.53 22.09 9.60
C ARG A 264 21.33 23.29 10.51
N SER A 265 22.08 24.36 10.25
CA SER A 265 22.00 25.62 10.99
C SER A 265 20.62 26.28 10.95
N SER A 266 19.73 25.93 10.03
CA SER A 266 18.36 26.45 10.03
C SER A 266 17.38 25.64 10.89
N CYS A 267 17.80 24.52 11.50
CA CYS A 267 16.93 23.70 12.33
C CYS A 267 16.80 24.27 13.75
N LEU A 268 15.72 24.97 14.06
CA LEU A 268 15.53 25.60 15.38
C LEU A 268 15.36 24.55 16.48
N TYR A 269 14.78 23.40 16.15
CA TYR A 269 14.58 22.32 17.09
C TYR A 269 15.92 21.76 17.60
N GLY A 270 16.90 21.59 16.71
CA GLY A 270 18.24 21.11 17.02
C GLY A 270 19.16 22.19 17.61
N GLN A 271 18.94 23.47 17.29
CA GLN A 271 19.67 24.58 17.93
C GLN A 271 19.34 24.73 19.43
N SER A 272 18.12 24.36 19.82
CA SER A 272 17.64 24.55 21.20
C SER A 272 17.93 23.36 22.12
N GLY A 273 18.68 22.36 21.65
CA GLY A 273 19.11 21.20 22.42
C GLY A 273 19.19 19.93 21.56
N ASP A 274 19.57 18.80 22.15
CA ASP A 274 19.62 17.52 21.44
C ASP A 274 18.19 17.12 20.96
N PRO A 275 17.92 17.07 19.64
CA PRO A 275 16.56 16.86 19.13
C PRO A 275 15.99 15.49 19.47
N GLY A 276 16.83 14.46 19.66
CA GLY A 276 16.37 13.13 20.06
C GLY A 276 15.82 13.14 21.49
N THR A 277 16.61 13.69 22.42
CA THR A 277 16.23 13.85 23.83
C THR A 277 14.97 14.69 23.97
N LYS A 278 14.88 15.80 23.22
CA LYS A 278 13.71 16.67 23.20
C LYS A 278 12.47 15.97 22.65
N LEU A 279 12.62 15.14 21.63
CA LEU A 279 11.50 14.41 21.03
C LEU A 279 10.93 13.40 22.02
N THR A 280 11.79 12.63 22.68
CA THR A 280 11.37 11.72 23.76
C THR A 280 10.67 12.49 24.88
N ALA A 281 11.24 13.61 25.33
CA ALA A 281 10.65 14.42 26.38
C ALA A 281 9.28 15.02 25.96
N LEU A 282 9.10 15.39 24.69
CA LEU A 282 7.82 15.85 24.18
C LEU A 282 6.78 14.72 24.21
N MET A 283 7.11 13.52 23.74
CA MET A 283 6.18 12.39 23.74
C MET A 283 5.78 11.99 25.17
N SER A 284 6.72 11.96 26.12
CA SER A 284 6.39 11.70 27.53
C SER A 284 5.51 12.78 28.17
N ARG A 285 5.61 14.04 27.72
CA ARG A 285 4.68 15.09 28.18
C ARG A 285 3.29 14.91 27.56
N LEU A 286 3.21 14.59 26.27
CA LEU A 286 1.93 14.42 25.56
C LEU A 286 1.13 13.20 26.01
N ASP A 287 1.82 12.19 26.53
CA ASP A 287 1.25 11.02 27.18
C ASP A 287 0.32 11.39 28.35
N THR A 288 0.81 12.28 29.23
CA THR A 288 0.07 12.69 30.43
C THR A 288 -0.70 14.00 30.26
N THR A 289 -0.22 14.88 29.38
CA THR A 289 -0.74 16.25 29.20
C THR A 289 -0.79 16.59 27.70
N PRO A 290 -1.84 16.17 26.98
CA PRO A 290 -2.05 16.55 25.59
C PRO A 290 -2.11 18.08 25.40
N LEU A 291 -1.63 18.58 24.26
CA LEU A 291 -1.68 20.02 23.97
C LEU A 291 -3.04 20.40 23.39
N LYS A 292 -3.68 21.43 23.96
CA LYS A 292 -4.93 21.98 23.43
C LYS A 292 -4.69 22.72 22.11
N VAL A 293 -5.45 22.36 21.08
CA VAL A 293 -5.45 23.00 19.75
C VAL A 293 -6.88 23.35 19.37
N GLY A 294 -7.31 24.57 19.70
CA GLY A 294 -8.71 24.98 19.52
C GLY A 294 -9.66 24.12 20.36
N THR A 295 -10.55 23.37 19.69
CA THR A 295 -11.47 22.40 20.31
C THR A 295 -10.92 20.99 20.38
N ARG A 296 -9.78 20.71 19.72
CA ARG A 296 -9.11 19.41 19.70
C ARG A 296 -7.89 19.39 20.61
N GLN A 297 -7.28 18.23 20.71
CA GLN A 297 -6.02 18.02 21.42
C GLN A 297 -5.02 17.35 20.49
N LEU A 298 -3.75 17.70 20.63
CA LEU A 298 -2.64 16.90 20.13
C LEU A 298 -2.26 15.91 21.24
N THR A 299 -2.69 14.66 21.10
CA THR A 299 -2.30 13.55 21.97
C THR A 299 -0.93 12.99 21.57
N ARG A 300 -0.35 12.09 22.38
CA ARG A 300 0.87 11.35 22.02
C ARG A 300 0.67 10.60 20.69
N ALA A 301 -0.43 9.87 20.53
CA ALA A 301 -0.75 9.14 19.30
C ALA A 301 -0.76 10.05 18.06
N LEU A 302 -1.47 11.18 18.11
CA LEU A 302 -1.53 12.12 16.99
C LEU A 302 -0.18 12.78 16.70
N ALA A 303 0.62 13.09 17.73
CA ALA A 303 1.96 13.61 17.53
C ALA A 303 2.90 12.58 16.88
N MET A 304 2.80 11.31 17.27
CA MET A 304 3.54 10.22 16.63
C MET A 304 3.12 10.04 15.18
N THR A 305 1.83 10.11 14.85
CA THR A 305 1.33 10.11 13.47
C THR A 305 1.91 11.29 12.67
N GLY A 306 1.97 12.48 13.27
CA GLY A 306 2.59 13.66 12.62
C GLY A 306 4.08 13.46 12.34
N VAL A 307 4.83 12.87 13.26
CA VAL A 307 6.24 12.51 13.06
C VAL A 307 6.35 11.46 11.94
N LEU A 308 5.58 10.37 12.02
CA LEU A 308 5.55 9.29 11.02
C LEU A 308 5.33 9.85 9.62
N GLN A 309 4.29 10.65 9.43
CA GLN A 309 3.95 11.25 8.13
C GLN A 309 5.08 12.11 7.58
N ALA A 310 5.74 12.90 8.43
CA ALA A 310 6.86 13.72 7.99
C ALA A 310 8.10 12.91 7.58
N LEU A 311 8.23 11.65 8.02
CA LEU A 311 9.33 10.77 7.64
C LEU A 311 9.12 10.05 6.30
N TYR A 312 7.92 10.12 5.70
CA TYR A 312 7.70 9.65 4.33
C TYR A 312 8.47 10.47 3.30
N SER A 313 8.73 11.76 3.55
CA SER A 313 9.42 12.62 2.58
C SER A 313 10.29 13.67 3.25
N GLN A 314 11.51 13.85 2.74
CA GLN A 314 12.43 14.88 3.24
C GLN A 314 11.89 16.31 3.03
N SER A 315 10.89 16.50 2.14
CA SER A 315 10.21 17.79 1.98
C SER A 315 9.46 18.23 3.25
N LEU A 316 9.04 17.29 4.08
CA LEU A 316 8.35 17.54 5.34
C LEU A 316 9.27 17.73 6.55
N TRP A 317 10.59 17.55 6.41
CA TRP A 317 11.53 17.70 7.52
C TRP A 317 11.59 19.12 8.08
N ARG A 318 11.48 20.15 7.23
CA ARG A 318 11.40 21.54 7.71
C ARG A 318 10.07 21.83 8.44
N PRO A 319 8.90 21.48 7.88
CA PRO A 319 7.64 21.50 8.64
C PRO A 319 7.69 20.75 9.98
N LEU A 320 8.34 19.58 10.02
CA LEU A 320 8.48 18.78 11.24
C LEU A 320 9.30 19.50 12.31
N ASP A 321 10.47 20.02 11.95
CA ASP A 321 11.30 20.87 12.83
C ASP A 321 10.51 22.04 13.42
N GLN A 322 9.76 22.76 12.57
CA GLN A 322 8.91 23.86 13.00
C GLN A 322 7.82 23.40 13.97
N GLY A 323 7.16 22.27 13.67
CA GLY A 323 6.11 21.72 14.52
C GLY A 323 6.63 21.22 15.86
N LEU A 324 7.77 20.54 15.90
CA LEU A 324 8.40 20.09 17.14
C LEU A 324 8.88 21.28 17.99
N THR A 325 9.44 22.31 17.37
CA THR A 325 9.82 23.56 18.06
C THR A 325 8.63 24.29 18.65
N ALA A 326 7.50 24.34 17.92
CA ALA A 326 6.26 24.95 18.38
C ALA A 326 5.63 24.15 19.54
N ALA A 327 5.61 22.82 19.42
CA ALA A 327 5.04 21.94 20.43
C ALA A 327 5.80 22.01 21.77
N ASP A 328 7.12 22.17 21.75
CA ASP A 328 7.92 22.44 22.96
C ASP A 328 7.52 23.74 23.68
N ARG A 329 6.87 24.68 22.97
CA ARG A 329 6.36 25.95 23.49
C ARG A 329 4.85 25.92 23.75
N GLY A 330 4.24 24.73 23.70
CA GLY A 330 2.81 24.53 23.95
C GLY A 330 1.89 24.73 22.75
N ASP A 331 2.45 24.86 21.53
CA ASP A 331 1.66 25.02 20.30
C ASP A 331 1.71 23.76 19.43
N GLY A 332 0.67 22.92 19.53
CA GLY A 332 0.55 21.66 18.80
C GLY A 332 0.00 21.78 17.37
N ARG A 333 -0.29 22.99 16.86
CA ARG A 333 -1.04 23.17 15.59
C ARG A 333 -0.39 22.50 14.38
N ILE A 334 0.92 22.64 14.23
CA ILE A 334 1.63 22.13 13.04
C ILE A 334 1.68 20.61 13.06
N LEU A 335 2.01 19.99 14.21
CA LEU A 335 2.03 18.53 14.32
C LEU A 335 0.63 17.94 14.12
N LEU A 336 -0.41 18.58 14.67
CA LEU A 336 -1.78 18.15 14.46
C LEU A 336 -2.19 18.25 12.99
N LEU A 337 -1.79 19.32 12.29
CA LEU A 337 -2.03 19.47 10.86
C LEU A 337 -1.33 18.37 10.05
N ILE A 338 -0.08 18.03 10.36
CA ILE A 338 0.64 16.94 9.68
C ILE A 338 -0.05 15.59 9.96
N ALA A 339 -0.53 15.36 11.18
CA ALA A 339 -1.31 14.17 11.51
C ALA A 339 -2.65 14.12 10.75
N ASP A 340 -3.35 15.25 10.63
CA ASP A 340 -4.61 15.36 9.87
C ASP A 340 -4.40 15.10 8.38
N LEU A 341 -3.25 15.50 7.82
CA LEU A 341 -2.87 15.18 6.43
C LEU A 341 -2.77 13.67 6.21
N TYR A 342 -2.12 12.94 7.13
CA TYR A 342 -2.04 11.48 7.08
C TYR A 342 -3.43 10.85 7.27
N ASN A 343 -4.14 11.25 8.31
CA ASN A 343 -5.46 10.70 8.65
C ASN A 343 -6.57 11.12 7.66
N GLN A 344 -6.27 11.98 6.69
CA GLN A 344 -7.22 12.54 5.73
C GLN A 344 -8.44 13.20 6.39
N ARG A 345 -8.18 13.93 7.48
CA ARG A 345 -9.20 14.67 8.22
C ARG A 345 -9.42 16.03 7.58
N ASN A 346 -10.67 16.33 7.22
CA ASN A 346 -11.07 17.64 6.73
C ASN A 346 -11.23 18.65 7.88
N SER A 347 -11.21 19.94 7.54
CA SER A 347 -11.36 21.02 8.51
C SER A 347 -12.72 21.04 9.23
N ASP A 348 -13.75 20.46 8.63
CA ASP A 348 -15.09 20.32 9.21
C ASP A 348 -15.21 19.11 10.17
N GLY A 349 -14.16 18.29 10.30
CA GLY A 349 -14.15 17.09 11.13
C GLY A 349 -14.68 15.83 10.46
N SER A 350 -15.04 15.90 9.18
CA SER A 350 -15.23 14.70 8.37
C SER A 350 -13.90 14.06 8.00
N TYR A 351 -13.94 12.77 7.71
CA TYR A 351 -12.78 11.99 7.28
C TYR A 351 -13.05 11.40 5.90
N LYS A 352 -12.01 11.34 5.08
CA LYS A 352 -12.02 10.41 3.94
C LYS A 352 -11.95 8.99 4.45
N ASN A 353 -12.33 8.02 3.62
CA ASN A 353 -12.55 6.66 4.08
C ASN A 353 -11.31 5.76 4.09
N LEU A 354 -10.10 6.30 3.88
CA LEU A 354 -8.86 5.53 3.88
C LEU A 354 -8.69 4.75 5.18
N PHE A 355 -8.60 5.44 6.33
CA PHE A 355 -8.50 4.79 7.64
C PHE A 355 -9.87 4.42 8.23
N ASN A 356 -10.96 5.05 7.78
CA ASN A 356 -12.33 4.68 8.15
C ASN A 356 -12.86 3.49 7.30
N GLY A 357 -12.02 2.45 7.15
CA GLY A 357 -12.39 1.12 6.65
C GLY A 357 -11.85 0.69 5.29
N ALA A 358 -11.47 1.59 4.38
CA ALA A 358 -10.97 1.20 3.06
C ALA A 358 -9.63 0.45 3.13
N TYR A 359 -8.70 0.93 3.97
CA TYR A 359 -7.43 0.28 4.25
C TYR A 359 -7.66 -1.12 4.82
N HIS A 360 -8.40 -1.22 5.94
CA HIS A 360 -8.60 -2.48 6.66
C HIS A 360 -9.38 -3.51 5.84
N SER A 361 -10.45 -3.10 5.17
CA SER A 361 -11.26 -4.02 4.36
C SER A 361 -10.46 -4.68 3.24
N THR A 362 -9.47 -3.97 2.69
CA THR A 362 -8.58 -4.47 1.64
C THR A 362 -7.41 -5.25 2.25
N TYR A 363 -6.63 -4.60 3.11
CA TYR A 363 -5.39 -5.14 3.66
C TYR A 363 -5.63 -6.42 4.48
N CYS A 364 -6.67 -6.45 5.32
CA CYS A 364 -6.96 -7.61 6.16
C CYS A 364 -7.44 -8.84 5.37
N LEU A 365 -7.94 -8.66 4.13
CA LEU A 365 -8.27 -9.80 3.26
C LEU A 365 -7.06 -10.38 2.55
N ASP A 366 -6.08 -9.53 2.25
CA ASP A 366 -4.89 -9.88 1.48
C ASP A 366 -3.74 -10.37 2.38
N PHE A 367 -3.63 -9.81 3.60
CA PHE A 367 -2.59 -10.11 4.56
C PHE A 367 -3.20 -10.63 5.88
N PRO A 368 -3.27 -11.95 6.07
CA PRO A 368 -3.85 -12.54 7.27
C PRO A 368 -3.06 -12.14 8.53
N ALA A 369 -3.78 -11.79 9.60
CA ALA A 369 -3.21 -11.50 10.91
C ALA A 369 -3.80 -12.44 12.00
N PRO A 370 -3.01 -12.84 13.01
CA PRO A 370 -3.50 -13.67 14.12
C PRO A 370 -4.59 -12.96 14.93
N SER A 371 -5.63 -13.69 15.37
CA SER A 371 -6.67 -13.14 16.26
C SER A 371 -6.32 -13.24 17.75
N ASP A 372 -5.30 -14.01 18.10
CA ASP A 372 -4.85 -14.18 19.48
C ASP A 372 -4.02 -12.99 19.95
N ILE A 373 -4.55 -12.23 20.92
CA ILE A 373 -3.90 -11.04 21.50
C ILE A 373 -2.51 -11.39 22.05
N ALA A 374 -2.34 -12.58 22.64
CA ALA A 374 -1.05 -13.01 23.20
C ALA A 374 0.05 -13.19 22.14
N THR A 375 -0.30 -13.23 20.85
CA THR A 375 0.68 -13.19 19.76
C THR A 375 1.35 -11.82 19.66
N TYR A 376 0.59 -10.74 19.84
CA TYR A 376 1.09 -9.36 19.78
C TYR A 376 1.91 -9.00 21.02
N ASP A 377 1.56 -9.54 22.20
CA ASP A 377 2.34 -9.40 23.43
C ASP A 377 3.80 -9.87 23.24
N LYS A 378 3.99 -10.95 22.46
CA LYS A 378 5.30 -11.53 22.17
C LYS A 378 6.13 -10.71 21.18
N LEU A 379 5.53 -9.76 20.45
CA LEU A 379 6.24 -8.92 19.49
C LEU A 379 7.03 -7.79 20.18
N GLY A 380 6.59 -7.36 21.37
CA GLY A 380 7.13 -6.19 22.08
C GLY A 380 8.65 -6.11 22.16
N PRO A 381 9.38 -7.18 22.56
CA PRO A 381 10.84 -7.13 22.63
C PRO A 381 11.52 -6.89 21.27
N ALA A 382 11.01 -7.50 20.19
CA ALA A 382 11.58 -7.33 18.85
C ALA A 382 11.28 -5.92 18.30
N PHE A 383 10.07 -5.42 18.51
CA PHE A 383 9.63 -4.10 18.08
C PHE A 383 10.38 -2.99 18.83
N THR A 384 10.49 -3.08 20.16
CA THR A 384 11.23 -2.11 20.99
C THR A 384 12.72 -2.08 20.61
N LYS A 385 13.30 -3.24 20.28
CA LYS A 385 14.69 -3.31 19.79
C LYS A 385 14.85 -2.67 18.41
N ALA A 386 13.86 -2.83 17.53
CA ALA A 386 13.87 -2.22 16.20
C ALA A 386 13.75 -0.69 16.28
N SER A 387 12.91 -0.17 17.18
CA SER A 387 12.77 1.24 17.47
C SER A 387 12.22 1.44 18.88
N PRO A 388 12.93 2.14 19.77
CA PRO A 388 12.36 2.57 21.04
C PRO A 388 11.21 3.59 20.87
N PHE A 389 11.16 4.28 19.73
CA PHE A 389 10.14 5.29 19.44
C PHE A 389 8.89 4.65 18.83
N PHE A 390 9.02 3.97 17.68
CA PHE A 390 7.89 3.39 16.96
C PHE A 390 7.51 1.97 17.40
N GLY A 391 8.43 1.23 18.05
CA GLY A 391 8.22 -0.17 18.40
C GLY A 391 7.00 -0.40 19.29
N PRO A 392 6.95 0.20 20.50
CA PRO A 392 5.79 0.09 21.39
C PRO A 392 4.49 0.57 20.73
N TRP A 393 4.56 1.65 19.95
CA TRP A 393 3.43 2.23 19.22
C TRP A 393 2.85 1.31 18.14
N SER A 394 3.69 0.55 17.43
CA SER A 394 3.26 -0.33 16.33
C SER A 394 2.94 -1.77 16.78
N GLN A 395 3.25 -2.17 18.01
CA GLN A 395 3.20 -3.58 18.45
C GLN A 395 1.87 -4.29 18.15
N TYR A 396 0.74 -3.58 18.30
CA TYR A 396 -0.61 -4.12 18.10
C TYR A 396 -1.25 -3.68 16.78
N GLY A 397 -0.52 -2.99 15.89
CA GLY A 397 -1.12 -2.34 14.70
C GLY A 397 -1.87 -3.29 13.76
N ASN A 398 -1.49 -4.58 13.70
CA ASN A 398 -2.20 -5.59 12.90
C ASN A 398 -3.34 -6.31 13.64
N LEU A 399 -3.56 -6.03 14.93
CA LEU A 399 -4.63 -6.66 15.72
C LEU A 399 -6.01 -6.35 15.13
N GLN A 400 -6.21 -5.15 14.58
CA GLN A 400 -7.42 -4.79 13.84
C GLN A 400 -7.77 -5.82 12.75
N CYS A 401 -6.77 -6.33 12.02
CA CYS A 401 -6.98 -7.40 11.04
C CYS A 401 -7.26 -8.76 11.67
N GLY A 402 -6.68 -9.05 12.84
CA GLY A 402 -6.99 -10.25 13.62
C GLY A 402 -8.44 -10.27 14.14
N LEU A 403 -8.99 -9.09 14.42
CA LEU A 403 -10.36 -8.86 14.89
C LEU A 403 -11.36 -8.55 13.76
N TRP A 404 -10.89 -8.49 12.52
CA TRP A 404 -11.71 -8.16 11.36
C TRP A 404 -12.86 -9.19 11.19
N PRO A 405 -14.10 -8.73 10.87
CA PRO A 405 -15.28 -9.61 10.86
C PRO A 405 -15.27 -10.61 9.71
N VAL A 406 -14.44 -10.40 8.69
CA VAL A 406 -14.31 -11.27 7.53
C VAL A 406 -12.94 -11.93 7.52
N LYS A 407 -12.91 -13.23 7.24
CA LYS A 407 -11.65 -13.97 7.12
C LYS A 407 -10.98 -13.76 5.75
N PRO A 408 -9.64 -13.72 5.71
CA PRO A 408 -8.85 -13.66 4.47
C PRO A 408 -9.25 -14.74 3.47
N LYS A 409 -9.28 -14.37 2.18
CA LYS A 409 -9.65 -15.29 1.09
C LYS A 409 -8.47 -16.00 0.44
N SER A 410 -7.31 -15.36 0.43
CA SER A 410 -6.11 -15.90 -0.21
C SER A 410 -5.11 -16.38 0.85
N ALA A 411 -4.41 -17.46 0.54
CA ALA A 411 -3.21 -17.80 1.27
C ALA A 411 -2.12 -16.79 0.90
N GLN A 412 -1.39 -16.32 1.90
CA GLN A 412 -0.23 -15.47 1.71
C GLN A 412 0.87 -16.23 0.94
N GLY A 413 1.52 -15.58 -0.03
CA GLY A 413 2.58 -16.23 -0.81
C GLY A 413 3.06 -15.39 -1.99
N PRO A 414 4.12 -15.87 -2.68
CA PRO A 414 4.63 -15.22 -3.87
C PRO A 414 3.58 -15.23 -5.00
N LEU A 415 3.49 -14.11 -5.73
CA LEU A 415 2.69 -14.01 -6.95
C LEU A 415 3.58 -14.36 -8.14
N THR A 416 3.46 -15.59 -8.64
CA THR A 416 4.26 -16.05 -9.77
C THR A 416 3.83 -15.37 -11.07
N VAL A 417 4.77 -14.85 -11.85
CA VAL A 417 4.48 -14.17 -13.11
C VAL A 417 5.22 -14.89 -14.24
N GLU A 418 4.47 -15.47 -15.17
CA GLU A 418 5.00 -16.15 -16.35
C GLU A 418 4.39 -15.56 -17.62
N GLY A 419 5.23 -15.15 -18.57
CA GLY A 419 4.77 -14.63 -19.87
C GLY A 419 4.48 -13.13 -19.93
N ALA A 420 4.79 -12.37 -18.88
CA ALA A 420 4.79 -10.91 -18.91
C ALA A 420 6.11 -10.37 -19.53
N PRO A 421 6.10 -9.18 -20.15
CA PRO A 421 7.34 -8.47 -20.47
C PRO A 421 8.11 -8.10 -19.18
N PRO A 422 9.38 -7.67 -19.28
CA PRO A 422 10.13 -7.22 -18.11
C PRO A 422 9.35 -6.17 -17.31
N ILE A 423 9.15 -6.44 -16.02
CA ILE A 423 8.51 -5.51 -15.08
C ILE A 423 9.60 -4.66 -14.43
N LEU A 424 9.42 -3.35 -14.40
CA LEU A 424 10.31 -2.44 -13.69
C LEU A 424 9.87 -2.34 -12.22
N LEU A 425 10.77 -2.70 -11.33
CA LEU A 425 10.66 -2.55 -9.88
C LEU A 425 11.56 -1.39 -9.47
N VAL A 426 11.07 -0.50 -8.61
CA VAL A 426 11.85 0.63 -8.09
C VAL A 426 11.81 0.60 -6.57
N GLY A 427 12.98 0.71 -5.94
CA GLY A 427 13.10 0.66 -4.49
C GLY A 427 14.12 1.66 -3.94
N GLY A 428 13.72 2.41 -2.91
CA GLY A 428 14.58 3.31 -2.15
C GLY A 428 15.40 2.57 -1.08
N THR A 429 16.70 2.84 -0.97
CA THR A 429 17.59 2.15 0.00
C THR A 429 17.15 2.32 1.44
N ASN A 430 16.61 3.49 1.80
CA ASN A 430 16.07 3.79 3.13
C ASN A 430 14.58 4.18 3.02
N ASP A 431 13.82 3.49 2.17
CA ASP A 431 12.37 3.63 2.15
C ASP A 431 11.77 3.12 3.48
N PRO A 432 11.06 3.97 4.26
CA PRO A 432 10.55 3.58 5.56
C PRO A 432 9.32 2.68 5.51
N ALA A 433 8.50 2.79 4.46
CA ALA A 433 7.18 2.14 4.38
C ALA A 433 7.22 0.84 3.57
N THR A 434 8.03 0.79 2.51
CA THR A 434 8.28 -0.41 1.70
C THR A 434 9.78 -0.66 1.61
N PRO A 435 10.38 -1.31 2.62
CA PRO A 435 11.84 -1.43 2.75
C PRO A 435 12.49 -2.01 1.49
N TYR A 436 13.70 -1.56 1.15
CA TYR A 436 14.42 -2.01 -0.05
C TYR A 436 14.57 -3.54 -0.18
N ALA A 437 14.55 -4.26 0.95
CA ALA A 437 14.56 -5.71 0.98
C ALA A 437 13.36 -6.33 0.24
N ASP A 438 12.21 -5.68 0.25
CA ASP A 438 10.99 -6.14 -0.42
C ASP A 438 11.13 -6.05 -1.93
N ALA A 439 11.62 -4.91 -2.45
CA ALA A 439 11.90 -4.76 -3.89
C ALA A 439 12.92 -5.81 -4.38
N LYS A 440 13.98 -6.08 -3.62
CA LYS A 440 14.94 -7.16 -3.93
C LYS A 440 14.28 -8.54 -3.89
N SER A 441 13.43 -8.79 -2.91
CA SER A 441 12.75 -10.08 -2.77
C SER A 441 11.76 -10.31 -3.91
N VAL A 442 10.98 -9.31 -4.30
CA VAL A 442 10.04 -9.39 -5.42
C VAL A 442 10.79 -9.53 -6.75
N ASN A 443 11.94 -8.86 -6.91
CA ASN A 443 12.79 -9.06 -8.09
C ASN A 443 13.24 -10.52 -8.26
N GLN A 444 13.51 -11.22 -7.16
CA GLN A 444 13.83 -12.65 -7.17
C GLN A 444 12.60 -13.55 -7.42
N GLN A 445 11.39 -13.07 -7.10
CA GLN A 445 10.15 -13.81 -7.30
C GLN A 445 9.61 -13.70 -8.74
N ILE A 446 9.82 -12.55 -9.39
CA ILE A 446 9.35 -12.26 -10.75
C ILE A 446 10.52 -12.41 -11.73
N ALA A 447 10.59 -13.57 -12.38
CA ALA A 447 11.61 -13.85 -13.37
C ALA A 447 11.58 -12.81 -14.51
N GLY A 448 12.75 -12.25 -14.84
CA GLY A 448 12.89 -11.24 -15.90
C GLY A 448 12.48 -9.82 -15.49
N SER A 449 12.07 -9.58 -14.24
CA SER A 449 11.93 -8.22 -13.71
C SER A 449 13.28 -7.54 -13.54
N VAL A 450 13.29 -6.21 -13.58
CA VAL A 450 14.48 -5.39 -13.39
C VAL A 450 14.28 -4.47 -12.19
N LEU A 451 15.30 -4.40 -11.32
CA LEU A 451 15.30 -3.52 -10.16
C LEU A 451 16.15 -2.28 -10.42
N LEU A 452 15.52 -1.12 -10.32
CA LEU A 452 16.15 0.19 -10.21
C LEU A 452 16.26 0.57 -8.74
N THR A 453 17.47 0.94 -8.29
CA THR A 453 17.69 1.40 -6.92
C THR A 453 17.69 2.91 -6.86
N ARG A 454 16.89 3.52 -5.99
CA ARG A 454 17.12 4.91 -5.55
C ARG A 454 17.90 4.91 -4.24
N ARG A 455 19.01 5.64 -4.17
CA ARG A 455 19.78 5.82 -2.94
C ARG A 455 19.26 7.04 -2.18
N GLY A 456 18.66 6.83 -1.01
CA GLY A 456 18.25 7.90 -0.11
C GLY A 456 17.11 7.52 0.82
N ASN A 457 16.64 8.53 1.55
CA ASN A 457 15.55 8.47 2.54
C ASN A 457 14.20 8.76 1.88
N GLY A 458 13.10 8.46 2.58
CA GLY A 458 11.73 8.70 2.12
C GLY A 458 11.14 7.56 1.30
N HIS A 459 9.82 7.57 1.17
CA HIS A 459 9.02 6.56 0.50
C HIS A 459 8.86 6.88 -0.99
N THR A 460 8.85 5.82 -1.81
CA THR A 460 8.87 5.87 -3.28
C THR A 460 10.06 6.64 -3.85
N SER A 461 10.14 6.76 -5.17
CA SER A 461 11.32 7.22 -5.89
C SER A 461 11.01 8.22 -6.99
N TYR A 462 9.83 8.12 -7.61
CA TYR A 462 9.45 8.88 -8.79
C TYR A 462 9.54 10.40 -8.61
N ASP A 463 9.05 10.94 -7.49
CA ASP A 463 9.17 12.37 -7.17
C ASP A 463 10.39 12.69 -6.29
N ALA A 464 11.05 11.66 -5.74
CA ALA A 464 12.20 11.81 -4.86
C ALA A 464 13.54 11.80 -5.60
N SER A 465 13.57 11.51 -6.90
CA SER A 465 14.79 11.46 -7.71
C SER A 465 14.52 11.77 -9.18
N PRO A 466 15.10 12.84 -9.75
CA PRO A 466 15.01 13.13 -11.18
C PRO A 466 15.56 11.99 -12.07
N CYS A 467 16.53 11.23 -11.56
CA CYS A 467 17.09 10.07 -12.26
C CYS A 467 16.09 8.91 -12.29
N ALA A 468 15.44 8.60 -11.15
CA ALA A 468 14.44 7.53 -11.10
C ALA A 468 13.22 7.89 -11.96
N HIS A 469 12.73 9.13 -11.83
CA HIS A 469 11.68 9.70 -12.66
C HIS A 469 11.93 9.49 -14.16
N ALA A 470 13.10 9.90 -14.65
CA ALA A 470 13.45 9.79 -16.06
C ALA A 470 13.56 8.33 -16.53
N ALA A 471 14.04 7.43 -15.67
CA ALA A 471 14.14 6.01 -15.98
C ALA A 471 12.77 5.34 -16.07
N GLU A 472 11.86 5.65 -15.14
CA GLU A 472 10.48 5.16 -15.17
C GLU A 472 9.71 5.69 -16.38
N ASP A 473 9.87 6.98 -16.70
CA ASP A 473 9.30 7.58 -17.91
C ASP A 473 9.80 6.91 -19.20
N ALA A 474 11.12 6.75 -19.34
CA ALA A 474 11.72 6.11 -20.51
C ALA A 474 11.25 4.65 -20.67
N TYR A 475 11.06 3.95 -19.56
CA TYR A 475 10.49 2.60 -19.58
C TYR A 475 9.01 2.61 -19.97
N LEU A 476 8.18 3.48 -19.39
CA LEU A 476 6.75 3.52 -19.69
C LEU A 476 6.47 4.00 -21.13
N ILE A 477 7.21 4.99 -21.62
CA ILE A 477 7.04 5.57 -22.96
C ILE A 477 7.70 4.66 -24.02
N ASP A 478 9.00 4.40 -23.89
CA ASP A 478 9.82 3.80 -24.94
C ASP A 478 10.11 2.31 -24.72
N LEU A 479 9.65 1.74 -23.60
CA LEU A 479 10.02 0.38 -23.17
C LEU A 479 11.52 0.21 -22.95
N THR A 480 12.22 1.31 -22.66
CA THR A 480 13.65 1.29 -22.33
C THR A 480 13.85 0.81 -20.90
N VAL A 481 14.30 -0.44 -20.75
CA VAL A 481 14.56 -1.03 -19.44
C VAL A 481 15.94 -0.57 -18.94
N PRO A 482 16.07 -0.05 -17.70
CA PRO A 482 17.36 0.30 -17.13
C PRO A 482 18.31 -0.91 -17.09
N ALA A 483 19.62 -0.67 -17.17
CA ALA A 483 20.60 -1.74 -16.98
C ALA A 483 20.46 -2.36 -15.58
N GLY A 484 20.66 -3.67 -15.47
CA GLY A 484 20.62 -4.36 -14.18
C GLY A 484 21.60 -3.75 -13.18
N GLY A 485 21.12 -3.40 -11.98
CA GLY A 485 21.93 -2.74 -10.96
C GLY A 485 22.09 -1.23 -11.12
N THR A 486 21.25 -0.59 -11.94
CA THR A 486 21.21 0.89 -12.03
C THR A 486 20.87 1.49 -10.67
N ILE A 487 21.64 2.52 -10.28
CA ILE A 487 21.45 3.26 -9.03
C ILE A 487 21.27 4.75 -9.36
N CYS A 488 20.16 5.31 -8.92
CA CYS A 488 19.86 6.74 -8.99
C CYS A 488 20.09 7.42 -7.62
N PRO A 489 20.68 8.63 -7.57
CA PRO A 489 20.72 9.44 -6.36
C PRO A 489 19.33 10.04 -6.06
N SER A 490 19.06 10.39 -4.80
CA SER A 490 17.92 11.23 -4.41
C SER A 490 18.26 12.70 -4.49
#